data_AF-A0A212DF29-F1
#
_entry.id   AF-A0A212DF29-F1
#
_cell.length_a   1.000
_cell.length_b   1.000
_cell.length_c   1.000
_cell.angle_alpha   90.00
_cell.angle_beta   90.00
_cell.angle_gamma   90.00
#
_symmetry.space_group_name_H-M   'P 1'
#
loop_
_entity.id
_entity.type
_entity.pdbx_description
1 polymer ?
#
loop_
_entity_poly.entity_id
_entity_poly.type
_entity_poly.pdbx_seq_one_letter_code
_entity_poly.pdbx_strand_id
1 'polypeptide(L)'
;MKFCREAEYFYEFLSLRSLDKGIMADPTVNVPLLGTVPHKASEELVYVQLVAHQSVLECHISCFSILPFSLVVQVGFPCLGKQDGVAAFEVNVIVMNSEGNTILQTPQNAIFFKTCQQGNQ
;
A
#
# COMPACT_ATOMS: atom_id res chain seq x y z
N MET A 1 -2.54 19.66 -0.80
CA MET A 1 -3.80 19.14 -1.39
C MET A 1 -3.74 19.38 -2.89
N LYS A 2 -3.94 18.35 -3.71
CA LYS A 2 -3.99 18.47 -5.19
C LYS A 2 -5.27 17.78 -5.69
N PHE A 3 -5.94 18.43 -6.65
CA PHE A 3 -7.25 18.06 -7.17
C PHE A 3 -7.14 17.07 -8.33
N CYS A 4 -7.98 16.04 -8.31
CA CYS A 4 -8.34 15.14 -9.41
C CYS A 4 -9.28 15.87 -10.33
N ARG A 5 -8.76 16.38 -11.45
CA ARG A 5 -9.58 16.86 -12.56
C ARG A 5 -9.36 15.91 -13.72
N GLU A 6 -10.34 15.11 -14.13
CA GLU A 6 -10.27 14.28 -15.37
C GLU A 6 -8.90 13.62 -15.65
N ALA A 7 -8.10 13.38 -14.62
CA ALA A 7 -6.67 13.12 -14.77
C ALA A 7 -6.43 11.69 -14.31
N GLU A 8 -5.79 10.94 -15.19
CA GLU A 8 -5.32 9.61 -14.85
C GLU A 8 -4.21 9.74 -13.81
N TYR A 9 -4.44 9.13 -12.65
CA TYR A 9 -3.41 8.93 -11.64
C TYR A 9 -2.87 7.52 -11.75
N PHE A 10 -1.58 7.39 -11.52
CA PHE A 10 -0.88 6.13 -11.54
C PHE A 10 -0.31 5.88 -10.16
N TYR A 11 -0.46 4.66 -9.65
CA TYR A 11 0.21 4.24 -8.42
C TYR A 11 1.36 3.30 -8.77
N GLU A 12 2.46 3.38 -8.03
CA GLU A 12 3.59 2.48 -8.18
C GLU A 12 4.14 2.05 -6.81
N PHE A 13 4.29 0.74 -6.62
CA PHE A 13 4.95 0.14 -5.47
C PHE A 13 6.46 0.03 -5.72
N LEU A 14 7.22 1.00 -5.20
CA LEU A 14 8.67 1.09 -5.35
C LEU A 14 9.43 0.09 -4.48
N SER A 15 8.89 -0.26 -3.31
CA SER A 15 9.49 -1.24 -2.41
C SER A 15 8.41 -2.02 -1.68
N LEU A 16 8.54 -3.35 -1.73
CA LEU A 16 7.81 -4.31 -0.93
C LEU A 16 8.85 -5.26 -0.35
N ARG A 17 9.44 -4.89 0.80
CA ARG A 17 10.65 -5.54 1.30
C ARG A 17 10.55 -5.87 2.77
N SER A 18 10.80 -7.12 3.12
CA SER A 18 11.05 -7.53 4.50
C SER A 18 12.51 -7.25 4.86
N LEU A 19 12.71 -6.62 6.02
CA LEU A 19 14.03 -6.41 6.62
C LEU A 19 14.44 -7.64 7.47
N ASP A 20 13.49 -8.47 7.86
CA ASP A 20 13.67 -9.67 8.69
C ASP A 20 13.25 -10.94 7.95
N LYS A 21 13.99 -11.27 6.88
CA LYS A 21 13.69 -12.41 5.99
C LYS A 21 13.71 -13.79 6.65
N GLY A 22 14.28 -13.90 7.85
CA GLY A 22 14.23 -15.11 8.68
C GLY A 22 12.88 -15.34 9.37
N ILE A 23 12.07 -14.28 9.53
CA ILE A 23 10.77 -14.29 10.23
C ILE A 23 9.62 -14.19 9.21
N MET A 24 9.74 -13.28 8.25
CA MET A 24 8.70 -12.98 7.26
C MET A 24 9.32 -12.76 5.89
N ALA A 25 8.74 -13.35 4.84
CA ALA A 25 9.14 -13.06 3.46
C ALA A 25 8.68 -11.64 3.04
N ASP A 26 9.10 -11.20 1.86
CA ASP A 26 8.73 -9.89 1.34
C ASP A 26 7.18 -9.75 1.26
N PRO A 27 6.62 -8.58 1.66
CA PRO A 27 5.18 -8.36 1.60
C PRO A 27 4.66 -8.46 0.16
N THR A 28 3.41 -8.89 0.01
CA THR A 28 2.79 -9.09 -1.30
C THR A 28 1.57 -8.19 -1.44
N VAL A 29 1.18 -7.86 -2.67
CA VAL A 29 -0.03 -7.08 -2.95
C VAL A 29 -0.93 -7.86 -3.90
N ASN A 30 -2.24 -7.67 -3.79
CA ASN A 30 -3.24 -8.30 -4.65
C ASN A 30 -3.51 -7.56 -5.97
N VAL A 31 -2.70 -6.54 -6.29
CA VAL A 31 -2.79 -5.71 -7.49
C VAL A 31 -1.45 -5.65 -8.22
N PRO A 32 -1.39 -5.24 -9.50
CA PRO A 32 -0.12 -4.99 -10.19
C PRO A 32 0.72 -3.93 -9.45
N LEU A 33 2.05 -4.03 -9.52
CA LEU A 33 2.96 -3.07 -8.88
C LEU A 33 2.84 -1.65 -9.45
N LEU A 34 2.47 -1.54 -10.73
CA LEU A 34 2.16 -0.28 -11.41
C LEU A 34 0.75 -0.39 -11.98
N GLY A 35 -0.11 0.57 -11.71
CA GLY A 35 -1.48 0.59 -12.21
C GLY A 35 -2.10 1.97 -12.16
N THR A 36 -3.34 2.06 -12.61
CA THR A 36 -4.13 3.29 -12.58
C THR A 36 -4.99 3.33 -11.32
N VAL A 37 -5.14 4.52 -10.75
CA VAL A 37 -6.12 4.74 -9.68
C VAL A 37 -7.50 4.77 -10.34
N PRO A 38 -8.41 3.84 -9.99
CA PRO A 38 -9.74 3.83 -10.58
C PRO A 38 -10.47 5.13 -10.25
N HIS A 39 -11.07 5.74 -11.27
CA HIS A 39 -11.74 7.04 -11.18
C HIS A 39 -13.20 6.93 -11.61
N LYS A 40 -14.04 7.80 -11.05
CA LYS A 40 -15.31 8.21 -11.65
C LYS A 40 -15.32 9.74 -11.66
N ALA A 41 -15.74 10.35 -12.77
CA ALA A 41 -15.63 11.78 -13.04
C ALA A 41 -16.22 12.66 -11.90
N SER A 42 -15.38 13.16 -11.01
CA SER A 42 -15.68 14.34 -10.18
C SER A 42 -14.41 15.06 -9.73
N GLU A 43 -14.57 16.34 -9.35
CA GLU A 43 -13.54 17.17 -8.73
C GLU A 43 -13.20 16.65 -7.33
N GLU A 44 -12.13 15.85 -7.20
CA GLU A 44 -11.88 15.07 -5.99
C GLU A 44 -10.44 15.16 -5.47
N LEU A 45 -10.18 14.73 -4.24
CA LEU A 45 -8.82 14.66 -3.67
C LEU A 45 -8.30 13.22 -3.76
N VAL A 46 -7.10 12.99 -4.32
CA VAL A 46 -6.40 11.70 -4.13
C VAL A 46 -5.79 11.70 -2.73
N TYR A 47 -5.97 10.60 -2.00
CA TYR A 47 -5.19 10.31 -0.81
C TYR A 47 -4.85 8.82 -0.73
N VAL A 48 -3.75 8.53 -0.02
CA VAL A 48 -3.33 7.17 0.33
C VAL A 48 -3.48 7.01 1.83
N GLN A 49 -4.23 6.00 2.25
CA GLN A 49 -4.42 5.66 3.66
C GLN A 49 -4.04 4.21 3.89
N LEU A 50 -3.09 3.98 4.80
CA LEU A 50 -2.69 2.64 5.25
C LEU A 50 -3.48 2.30 6.50
N VAL A 51 -4.35 1.29 6.42
CA VAL A 51 -5.19 0.80 7.51
C VAL A 51 -4.72 -0.60 7.89
N ALA A 52 -4.24 -0.78 9.11
CA ALA A 52 -3.87 -2.09 9.62
C ALA A 52 -5.08 -2.78 10.23
N HIS A 53 -5.52 -3.91 9.65
CA HIS A 53 -6.60 -4.73 10.17
C HIS A 53 -6.08 -6.13 10.55
N GLN A 54 -5.69 -6.31 11.82
CA GLN A 54 -5.18 -7.53 12.46
C GLN A 54 -4.07 -8.28 11.68
N SER A 55 -4.45 -8.95 10.59
CA SER A 55 -3.63 -9.81 9.75
C SER A 55 -3.30 -9.23 8.37
N VAL A 56 -3.95 -8.13 7.97
CA VAL A 56 -3.80 -7.49 6.65
C VAL A 56 -3.55 -6.00 6.84
N LEU A 57 -2.72 -5.41 5.98
CA LEU A 57 -2.63 -3.97 5.84
C LEU A 57 -3.35 -3.59 4.56
N GLU A 58 -4.41 -2.83 4.69
CA GLU A 58 -5.18 -2.31 3.57
C GLU A 58 -4.62 -0.95 3.18
N CYS A 59 -4.10 -0.85 1.96
CA CYS A 59 -3.75 0.43 1.37
C CYS A 59 -4.94 0.91 0.54
N HIS A 60 -5.62 1.93 1.08
CA HIS A 60 -6.70 2.61 0.40
C HIS A 60 -6.11 3.72 -0.45
N ILE A 61 -6.20 3.57 -1.77
CA ILE A 61 -5.92 4.65 -2.72
C ILE A 61 -7.26 5.13 -3.21
N SER A 62 -7.68 6.31 -2.72
CA SER A 62 -9.04 6.79 -2.93
C SER A 62 -9.03 8.17 -3.54
N CYS A 63 -10.02 8.37 -4.39
CA CYS A 63 -10.45 9.66 -4.90
C CYS A 63 -11.69 10.02 -4.06
N PHE A 64 -11.67 11.14 -3.34
CA PHE A 64 -12.79 11.53 -2.47
C PHE A 64 -13.85 12.35 -3.22
N SER A 65 -14.96 11.73 -3.63
CA SER A 65 -16.25 12.39 -3.93
C SER A 65 -17.38 11.95 -3.01
N ILE A 66 -18.55 12.57 -3.25
CA ILE A 66 -19.89 12.24 -2.77
C ILE A 66 -20.19 10.71 -2.81
N LEU A 67 -19.48 9.90 -3.61
CA LEU A 67 -19.53 8.43 -3.56
C LEU A 67 -18.11 7.86 -3.35
N PRO A 68 -17.84 7.11 -2.26
CA PRO A 68 -16.49 6.60 -1.99
C PRO A 68 -16.17 5.43 -2.92
N PHE A 69 -15.44 5.72 -4.01
CA PHE A 69 -14.72 4.67 -4.74
C PHE A 69 -13.31 4.60 -4.19
N SER A 70 -13.03 3.52 -3.47
CA SER A 70 -11.72 3.23 -2.88
C SER A 70 -11.14 2.02 -3.59
N LEU A 71 -9.94 2.16 -4.17
CA LEU A 71 -9.14 0.98 -4.49
C LEU A 71 -8.58 0.45 -3.18
N VAL A 72 -9.08 -0.71 -2.76
CA VAL A 72 -8.55 -1.42 -1.58
C VAL A 72 -7.48 -2.39 -2.04
N VAL A 73 -6.23 -2.08 -1.72
CA VAL A 73 -5.09 -2.97 -1.97
C VAL A 73 -4.81 -3.76 -0.69
N GLN A 74 -4.90 -5.07 -0.76
CA GLN A 74 -4.57 -5.95 0.34
C GLN A 74 -3.07 -6.25 0.31
N VAL A 75 -2.36 -5.83 1.35
CA VAL A 75 -0.96 -6.17 1.56
C VAL A 75 -0.89 -7.42 2.43
N GLY A 76 -0.40 -8.51 1.84
CA GLY A 76 -0.21 -9.80 2.50
C GLY A 76 1.15 -9.89 3.19
N PHE A 77 1.16 -10.51 4.38
CA PHE A 77 2.33 -10.67 5.24
C PHE A 77 2.72 -12.15 5.40
N PRO A 78 3.56 -12.69 4.51
CA PRO A 78 3.94 -14.10 4.51
C PRO A 78 4.93 -14.43 5.63
N CYS A 79 4.42 -14.62 6.85
CA CYS A 79 5.19 -15.17 7.97
C CYS A 79 5.67 -16.59 7.63
N LEU A 80 6.94 -16.90 7.89
CA LEU A 80 7.50 -18.21 7.58
C LEU A 80 7.04 -19.32 8.55
N GLY A 81 6.51 -18.94 9.72
CA GLY A 81 6.02 -19.87 10.74
C GLY A 81 7.10 -20.69 11.44
N LYS A 82 8.38 -20.40 11.22
CA LYS A 82 9.52 -21.13 11.79
C LYS A 82 9.83 -20.77 13.25
N GLN A 83 9.49 -19.55 13.65
CA GLN A 83 9.76 -19.01 14.97
C GLN A 83 8.78 -17.86 15.27
N ASP A 84 8.51 -17.61 16.54
CA ASP A 84 7.87 -16.37 16.98
C ASP A 84 8.83 -15.18 16.78
N GLY A 85 8.29 -14.04 16.37
CA GLY A 85 9.10 -12.84 16.19
C GLY A 85 8.33 -11.65 15.65
N VAL A 86 8.99 -10.49 15.63
CA VAL A 86 8.49 -9.29 14.96
C VAL A 86 9.37 -9.04 13.74
N ALA A 87 8.76 -8.98 12.56
CA ALA A 87 9.43 -8.63 11.33
C ALA A 87 9.19 -7.15 10.98
N ALA A 88 10.26 -6.41 10.73
CA ALA A 88 10.22 -5.09 10.14
C ALA A 88 10.15 -5.19 8.61
N PHE A 89 9.40 -4.30 7.97
CA PHE A 89 9.24 -4.27 6.52
C PHE A 89 8.95 -2.86 5.99
N GLU A 90 9.17 -2.67 4.70
CA GLU A 90 8.97 -1.43 3.96
C GLU A 90 7.88 -1.63 2.91
N VAL A 91 6.98 -0.65 2.83
CA VAL A 91 5.99 -0.50 1.75
C VAL A 91 6.06 0.93 1.24
N ASN A 92 6.81 1.14 0.16
CA ASN A 92 6.93 2.44 -0.49
C ASN A 92 6.01 2.48 -1.70
N VAL A 93 4.95 3.28 -1.60
CA VAL A 93 4.05 3.56 -2.71
C VAL A 93 4.16 5.03 -3.08
N ILE A 94 4.18 5.31 -4.38
CA ILE A 94 4.02 6.65 -4.95
C ILE A 94 2.71 6.71 -5.72
N VAL A 95 2.14 7.91 -5.80
CA VAL A 95 1.09 8.26 -6.75
C VAL A 95 1.62 9.38 -7.63
N MET A 96 1.52 9.17 -8.94
CA MET A 96 1.93 10.09 -9.99
C MET A 96 0.69 10.64 -10.71
N ASN A 97 0.79 11.88 -11.21
CA ASN A 97 -0.17 12.40 -12.18
C ASN A 97 0.18 11.94 -13.61
N SER A 98 -0.65 12.33 -14.58
CA SER A 98 -0.44 12.04 -16.02
C SER A 98 0.83 12.65 -16.62
N GLU A 99 1.46 13.60 -15.94
CA GLU A 99 2.74 14.20 -16.35
C GLU A 99 3.95 13.40 -15.83
N GLY A 100 3.72 12.36 -15.02
CA GLY A 100 4.77 11.57 -14.37
C GLY A 100 5.31 12.21 -13.08
N ASN A 101 4.70 13.28 -12.58
CA ASN A 101 5.12 13.94 -11.35
C ASN A 101 4.55 13.21 -10.13
N THR A 102 5.40 12.81 -9.19
CA THR A 102 4.98 12.27 -7.89
C THR A 102 4.22 13.34 -7.10
N ILE A 103 2.97 13.04 -6.75
CA ILE A 103 2.08 13.92 -5.99
C ILE A 103 1.84 13.46 -4.56
N LEU A 104 1.95 12.15 -4.31
CA LEU A 104 1.84 11.53 -3.00
C LEU A 104 2.88 10.42 -2.91
N GLN A 105 3.40 10.20 -1.70
CA GLN A 105 4.34 9.13 -1.43
C GLN A 105 4.22 8.71 0.03
N THR A 106 4.44 7.43 0.34
CA THR A 106 4.71 6.99 1.70
C THR A 106 5.83 7.85 2.33
N PRO A 107 5.76 8.23 3.63
CA PRO A 107 6.86 8.93 4.28
C PRO A 107 8.22 8.25 4.05
N GLN A 108 9.26 9.05 3.83
CA GLN A 108 10.61 8.53 3.63
C GLN A 108 11.04 7.72 4.85
N ASN A 109 11.64 6.56 4.61
CA ASN A 109 12.08 5.63 5.65
C ASN A 109 10.96 5.14 6.58
N ALA A 110 9.72 5.09 6.09
CA ALA A 110 8.64 4.44 6.83
C ALA A 110 8.93 2.94 7.01
N ILE A 111 8.97 2.51 8.27
CA ILE A 111 9.15 1.11 8.66
C ILE A 111 7.88 0.66 9.38
N PHE A 112 7.36 -0.48 8.96
CA PHE A 112 6.21 -1.14 9.56
C PHE A 112 6.65 -2.42 10.24
N PHE A 113 5.88 -2.88 11.22
CA PHE A 113 6.19 -4.05 12.02
C PHE A 113 5.03 -5.05 11.97
N LYS A 114 5.33 -6.33 11.76
CA LYS A 114 4.37 -7.42 11.83
C LYS A 114 4.83 -8.47 12.83
N THR A 115 3.99 -8.77 13.81
CA THR A 115 4.17 -9.94 14.66
C THR A 115 3.82 -11.20 13.87
N CYS A 116 4.77 -12.13 13.82
CA CYS A 116 4.64 -13.47 13.27
C CYS A 116 4.72 -14.48 14.43
N GLN A 117 3.88 -15.52 14.35
CA GLN A 117 3.90 -16.61 15.32
C GLN A 117 4.46 -17.88 14.68
N GLN A 118 5.08 -18.72 15.49
CA GLN A 118 5.42 -20.07 15.08
C GLN A 118 4.14 -20.85 14.79
N GLY A 119 4.10 -21.52 13.64
CA GLY A 119 3.01 -22.45 13.35
C GLY A 119 3.13 -23.64 14.28
N ASN A 120 2.15 -23.85 15.16
CA ASN A 120 1.99 -25.15 15.83
C ASN A 120 1.61 -26.15 14.73
N GLN A 121 2.60 -26.88 14.21
CA GLN A 121 2.36 -28.10 13.44
C GLN A 121 1.82 -29.20 14.35
#